data_AF-A0A2S9F4U6-F1
#
_entry.id   AF-A0A2S9F4U6-F1
#
_cell.length_a   1.000
_cell.length_b   1.000
_cell.length_c   1.000
_cell.angle_alpha   90.00
_cell.angle_beta   90.00
_cell.angle_gamma   90.00
#
_symmetry.space_group_name_H-M   'P 1'
#
loop_
_entity.id
_entity.type
_entity.pdbx_description
1 polymer ?
#
loop_
_entity_poly.entity_id
_entity_poly.type
_entity_poly.pdbx_seq_one_letter_code
_entity_poly.pdbx_strand_id
1 'polypeptide(L)' 'ADASAAKVYGTELATEAYRLLMEVLGTAATLRTNSPGALLRGRVERMHRSCLILTFGGGTNEIQRDIIGMVALGLPRVNR' A
#
# COMPACT_ATOMS: atom_id res chain seq x y z
N ALA A 1 4.29 -11.83 14.77
CA ALA A 1 4.22 -10.36 14.64
C ALA A 1 4.89 -9.87 13.36
N ASP A 2 6.06 -10.39 13.00
CA ASP A 2 6.83 -9.93 11.83
C ASP A 2 6.08 -10.05 10.50
N ALA A 3 5.32 -11.12 10.28
CA ALA A 3 4.49 -11.26 9.09
C ALA A 3 3.42 -10.14 8.99
N SER A 4 2.76 -9.81 10.10
CA SER A 4 1.81 -8.70 10.18
C SER A 4 2.49 -7.36 9.96
N ALA A 5 3.67 -7.15 10.55
CA ALA A 5 4.46 -5.93 10.36
C ALA A 5 4.88 -5.74 8.90
N ALA A 6 5.37 -6.79 8.24
CA ALA A 6 5.75 -6.78 6.84
C ALA A 6 4.54 -6.46 5.93
N LYS A 7 3.36 -7.03 6.24
CA LYS A 7 2.12 -6.73 5.52
C LYS A 7 1.72 -5.27 5.67
N VAL A 8 1.62 -4.76 6.89
CA VAL A 8 1.23 -3.36 7.15
C VAL A 8 2.19 -2.42 6.45
N TYR A 9 3.48 -2.56 6.71
CA TYR A 9 4.51 -1.70 6.13
C TYR A 9 4.51 -1.76 4.60
N GLY A 10 4.54 -2.97 4.00
CA GLY A 10 4.65 -3.10 2.56
C GLY A 10 3.44 -2.52 1.81
N THR A 11 2.25 -2.63 2.38
CA THR A 11 1.01 -2.14 1.75
C THR A 11 0.84 -0.64 1.86
N GLU A 12 1.29 -0.02 2.96
CA GLU A 12 1.31 1.45 3.12
C GLU A 12 2.47 2.09 2.37
N LEU A 13 3.63 1.44 2.34
CA LEU A 13 4.74 1.86 1.49
C LEU A 13 4.34 1.86 0.02
N ALA A 14 3.55 0.89 -0.45
CA ALA A 14 3.11 0.87 -1.84
C ALA A 14 2.29 2.12 -2.19
N THR A 15 1.34 2.54 -1.34
CA THR A 15 0.52 3.73 -1.61
C THR A 15 1.39 4.99 -1.61
N GLU A 16 2.29 5.13 -0.64
CA GLU A 16 3.20 6.28 -0.55
C GLU A 16 4.21 6.32 -1.71
N ALA A 17 4.89 5.21 -1.98
CA ALA A 17 5.92 5.12 -3.01
C ALA A 17 5.35 5.42 -4.39
N TYR A 18 4.18 4.86 -4.75
CA TYR A 18 3.57 5.18 -6.04
C TYR A 18 3.11 6.63 -6.13
N ARG A 19 2.62 7.24 -5.04
CA ARG A 19 2.30 8.68 -5.02
C ARG A 19 3.55 9.54 -5.29
N LEU A 20 4.66 9.27 -4.59
CA LEU A 20 5.92 10.01 -4.78
C LEU A 20 6.49 9.82 -6.19
N LEU A 21 6.42 8.60 -6.73
CA LEU A 21 6.82 8.34 -8.12
C LEU A 21 5.93 9.08 -9.13
N MET A 22 4.63 9.20 -8.85
CA MET A 22 3.72 10.00 -9.68
C MET A 22 4.06 11.49 -9.67
N GLU A 23 4.51 12.04 -8.53
CA GLU A 23 4.99 13.44 -8.48
C GLU A 23 6.19 13.66 -9.40
N VAL A 24 7.15 12.73 -9.41
CA VAL A 24 8.31 12.77 -10.32
C VAL A 24 7.90 12.66 -11.80
N LEU A 25 6.89 11.86 -12.12
CA LEU A 25 6.38 11.70 -13.48
C LEU A 25 5.57 12.92 -13.98
N GLY A 26 5.21 13.84 -13.09
CA GLY A 26 4.54 15.09 -13.42
C GLY A 26 3.24 14.89 -14.19
N THR A 27 3.09 15.62 -15.29
CA THR A 27 1.84 15.64 -16.09
C THR A 27 1.50 14.29 -16.73
N ALA A 28 2.48 13.40 -16.92
CA ALA A 28 2.25 12.08 -17.50
C ALA A 28 1.80 11.02 -16.46
N ALA A 29 1.82 11.35 -15.17
CA ALA A 29 1.65 10.38 -14.09
C ALA A 29 0.29 9.68 -14.06
N THR A 30 -0.76 10.33 -14.56
CA THR A 30 -2.14 9.84 -14.55
C THR A 30 -2.55 9.17 -15.87
N LEU A 31 -1.66 9.14 -16.86
CA LEU A 31 -1.90 8.44 -18.12
C LEU A 31 -1.89 6.93 -17.91
N ARG A 32 -3.01 6.29 -18.24
CA ARG A 32 -3.19 4.84 -18.10
C ARG A 32 -2.34 4.09 -19.12
N THR A 33 -2.12 2.80 -18.87
CA THR A 33 -1.55 1.89 -19.87
C THR A 33 -2.33 2.00 -21.19
N ASN A 34 -1.61 2.07 -22.31
CA ASN A 34 -2.11 2.25 -23.68
C ASN A 34 -2.65 3.66 -24.01
N SER A 35 -2.57 4.64 -23.10
CA SER A 35 -2.80 6.05 -23.45
C SER A 35 -1.62 6.61 -24.25
N PRO A 36 -1.86 7.46 -25.28
CA PRO A 36 -0.79 8.23 -25.92
C PRO A 36 0.01 9.04 -24.87
N GLY A 37 1.33 8.99 -24.94
CA GLY A 37 2.22 9.69 -24.00
C GLY A 37 2.46 8.99 -22.65
N ALA A 38 1.88 7.80 -22.42
CA ALA A 38 2.09 7.06 -21.17
C ALA A 38 3.57 6.66 -20.99
N LEU A 39 4.20 7.15 -19.92
CA LEU A 39 5.55 6.76 -19.53
C LEU A 39 5.56 5.39 -18.85
N LEU A 40 6.66 4.64 -18.99
CA LEU A 40 6.87 3.34 -18.32
C LEU A 40 5.70 2.34 -18.52
N ARG A 41 5.04 2.40 -19.68
CA ARG A 41 3.85 1.60 -20.01
C ARG A 41 2.67 1.81 -19.04
N GLY A 42 2.57 2.98 -18.40
CA GLY A 42 1.54 3.28 -17.40
C GLY A 42 1.65 2.44 -16.11
N ARG A 43 2.82 1.84 -15.84
CA ARG A 43 2.98 0.90 -14.72
C ARG A 43 2.77 1.56 -13.36
N VAL A 44 3.31 2.75 -13.14
CA VAL A 44 3.21 3.46 -11.85
C VAL A 44 1.74 3.82 -11.55
N GLU A 45 1.04 4.42 -12.52
CA GLU A 45 -0.40 4.70 -12.44
C GLU A 45 -1.21 3.45 -12.11
N ARG A 46 -0.96 2.35 -12.85
CA ARG A 46 -1.69 1.10 -12.67
C ARG A 46 -1.46 0.51 -11.29
N MET A 47 -0.21 0.51 -10.81
CA MET A 47 0.11 -0.02 -9.48
C MET A 47 -0.43 0.85 -8.35
N HIS A 48 -0.45 2.18 -8.50
CA HIS A 48 -1.08 3.08 -7.53
C HIS A 48 -2.55 2.72 -7.28
N ARG A 49 -3.32 2.41 -8.34
CA ARG A 49 -4.70 1.92 -8.18
C ARG A 49 -4.76 0.50 -7.64
N SER A 50 -3.89 -0.39 -8.13
CA SER A 50 -3.91 -1.81 -7.73
C SER A 50 -3.53 -2.02 -6.26
N CYS A 51 -2.64 -1.21 -5.68
CA CYS A 51 -2.19 -1.42 -4.31
C CYS A 51 -3.25 -1.10 -3.25
N LEU A 52 -4.32 -0.37 -3.60
CA LEU A 52 -5.39 0.01 -2.67
C LEU A 52 -6.07 -1.18 -2.02
N ILE A 53 -6.22 -2.30 -2.73
CA ILE A 53 -6.85 -3.50 -2.17
C ILE A 53 -6.00 -4.16 -1.08
N LEU A 54 -4.70 -3.89 -1.04
CA LEU A 54 -3.76 -4.61 -0.19
C LEU A 54 -3.83 -4.12 1.27
N THR A 55 -4.28 -2.89 1.52
CA THR A 55 -4.37 -2.34 2.88
C THR A 55 -5.49 -3.00 3.69
N PHE A 56 -6.58 -3.42 3.03
CA PHE A 56 -7.69 -4.12 3.66
C PHE A 56 -7.74 -5.63 3.35
N GLY A 57 -7.26 -6.04 2.18
CA GLY A 57 -7.16 -7.45 1.79
C GLY A 57 -6.17 -8.22 2.67
N GLY A 58 -6.45 -9.49 2.93
CA GLY A 58 -5.60 -10.32 3.81
C GLY A 58 -5.63 -9.88 5.28
N GLY A 59 -6.73 -9.27 5.71
CA GLY A 59 -6.88 -8.66 7.03
C GLY A 59 -6.46 -7.19 7.01
N THR A 60 -7.34 -6.30 7.47
CA THR A 60 -7.08 -4.86 7.41
C THR A 60 -5.89 -4.47 8.25
N ASN A 61 -5.20 -3.39 7.87
CA ASN A 61 -3.98 -2.96 8.56
C ASN A 61 -4.23 -2.64 10.04
N GLU A 62 -5.44 -2.24 10.44
CA GLU A 62 -5.84 -2.08 11.85
C GLU A 62 -5.80 -3.41 12.59
N ILE A 63 -6.41 -4.46 12.04
CA ILE A 63 -6.38 -5.81 12.64
C ILE A 63 -4.94 -6.33 12.71
N GLN A 64 -4.14 -6.08 11.67
CA GLN A 64 -2.74 -6.50 11.66
C GLN A 64 -1.90 -5.75 12.70
N ARG A 65 -2.16 -4.46 12.95
CA ARG A 65 -1.55 -3.71 14.06
C ARG A 65 -1.97 -4.23 15.42
N ASP A 66 -3.23 -4.61 15.59
CA ASP A 66 -3.70 -5.22 16.84
C ASP A 66 -2.95 -6.55 17.09
N ILE A 67 -2.72 -7.37 16.06
CA ILE A 67 -1.90 -8.59 16.15
C ILE A 67 -0.45 -8.27 16.55
N ILE A 68 0.16 -7.22 15.97
CA ILE A 68 1.51 -6.78 16.35
C ILE A 68 1.54 -6.38 17.83
N GLY A 69 0.58 -5.56 18.27
CA GLY A 69 0.47 -5.12 19.67
C GLY A 69 0.35 -6.28 20.65
N MET A 70 -0.53 -7.25 20.36
CA MET A 70 -0.70 -8.41 21.22
C MET A 70 0.53 -9.34 21.21
N VAL A 71 1.05 -9.67 20.03
CA VAL A 71 2.05 -10.75 19.88
C VAL A 71 3.49 -10.27 20.14
N ALA A 72 3.86 -9.06 19.69
CA ALA A 72 5.21 -8.54 19.90
C ALA A 72 5.36 -7.74 21.19
N LEU A 73 4.30 -7.03 21.61
CA LEU A 73 4.38 -6.07 22.71
C LEU A 73 3.60 -6.50 23.96
N GLY A 74 2.91 -7.65 23.92
CA GLY A 74 2.14 -8.16 25.06
C GLY A 74 0.96 -7.28 25.47
N LEU A 75 0.46 -6.44 24.56
CA LEU A 75 -0.69 -5.59 24.84
C LEU A 75 -1.95 -6.44 25.04
N PRO A 76 -2.87 -6.04 25.94
CA PRO A 76 -4.14 -6.72 26.08
C PRO A 76 -4.93 -6.64 24.79
N ARG A 77 -5.78 -7.65 24.55
CA ARG A 77 -6.66 -7.67 23.39
C ARG A 77 -7.58 -6.44 23.41
N VAL A 78 -7.58 -5.69 22.31
CA VAL A 78 -8.52 -4.58 22.12
C VAL A 78 -9.91 -5.18 21.86
N ASN A 79 -10.89 -4.82 22.70
CA ASN A 79 -12.29 -5.13 22.45
C ASN A 79 -12.88 -4.03 21.56
N ARG A 80 -13.29 -4.39 20.34
CA ARG A 80 -14.03 -3.55 19.40
C ARG A 80 -15.31 -4.26 18.99
#